data_AF-A0A9D9VL12-F1
#
_entry.id   AF-A0A9D9VL12-F1
#
_cell.length_a   1.000
_cell.length_b   1.000
_cell.length_c   1.000
_cell.angle_alpha   90.00
_cell.angle_beta   90.00
_cell.angle_gamma   90.00
#
_symmetry.space_group_name_H-M   'P 1'
#
loop_
_entity.id
_entity.type
_entity.pdbx_description
1 polymer ?
#
loop_
_entity_poly.entity_id
_entity_poly.type
_entity_poly.pdbx_seq_one_letter_code
_entity_poly.pdbx_strand_id
1 'polypeptide(L)' 'MPLPERCVQEFRDLWREAHGEEIDHETAERQAEAMLTVLRHAFFPNHTNGPPKNNGPP' A
#
# COMPACT_ATOMS: atom_id res chain seq x y z
N MET A 1 9.46 -4.81 2.03
CA MET A 1 10.07 -4.13 0.88
C MET A 1 9.69 -2.67 1.05
N PRO A 2 10.66 -1.75 1.24
CA PRO A 2 10.37 -0.34 1.44
C PRO A 2 9.67 0.25 0.22
N LEU A 3 8.91 1.32 0.41
CA LEU A 3 8.27 2.00 -0.70
C LEU A 3 9.28 2.70 -1.60
N PRO A 4 9.04 2.78 -2.92
CA PRO A 4 9.85 3.64 -3.78
C PRO A 4 9.80 5.09 -3.25
N GLU A 5 10.94 5.76 -3.16
CA GLU A 5 11.04 7.14 -2.63
C GLU A 5 10.06 8.11 -3.30
N ARG A 6 9.85 7.93 -4.61
CA ARG A 6 8.88 8.73 -5.37
C ARG A 6 7.45 8.61 -4.81
N CYS A 7 7.02 7.43 -4.38
CA CYS A 7 5.70 7.22 -3.80
C CYS A 7 5.57 7.93 -2.45
N VAL A 8 6.63 7.89 -1.64
CA VAL A 8 6.67 8.63 -0.37
C VAL A 8 6.62 10.13 -0.63
N GLN A 9 7.35 10.64 -1.63
CA GLN A 9 7.33 12.06 -1.98
C GLN A 9 5.96 12.52 -2.48
N GLU A 10 5.34 11.78 -3.40
CA GLU A 10 4.00 12.10 -3.90
C GLU A 10 2.95 12.10 -2.76
N PHE A 11 3.07 11.17 -1.80
CA PHE A 11 2.22 11.18 -0.60
C PHE A 11 2.42 12.44 0.24
N ARG A 12 3.65 12.90 0.43
CA ARG A 12 3.97 14.12 1.20
C ARG A 12 3.42 15.37 0.52
N ASP A 13 3.49 15.43 -0.79
CA ASP A 13 2.95 16.55 -1.58
C ASP A 13 1.41 16.61 -1.45
N LEU A 14 0.74 15.46 -1.59
CA LEU A 14 -0.70 15.33 -1.38
C LEU A 14 -1.13 15.67 0.06
N TRP A 15 -0.34 15.24 1.05
CA TRP A 15 -0.58 15.56 2.45
C TRP A 15 -0.53 17.08 2.67
N ARG A 16 0.49 17.75 2.12
CA ARG A 16 0.62 19.21 2.21
C ARG A 16 -0.55 19.92 1.53
N GLU A 17 -0.99 19.43 0.38
CA GLU A 17 -2.16 19.99 -0.31
C GLU A 17 -3.44 19.84 0.51
N ALA A 18 -3.66 18.67 1.14
CA ALA A 18 -4.88 18.36 1.88
C ALA A 18 -4.93 19.00 3.28
N HIS A 19 -3.80 19.08 3.97
CA HIS A 19 -3.73 19.50 5.37
C HIS A 19 -3.09 20.87 5.57
N GLY A 20 -2.38 21.39 4.57
CA GLY A 20 -1.62 22.64 4.69
C GLY A 20 -0.35 22.52 5.57
N GLU A 21 0.06 21.30 5.90
CA GLU A 21 1.16 21.00 6.82
C GLU A 21 2.19 20.07 6.19
N GLU A 22 3.43 20.09 6.70
CA GLU A 22 4.44 19.11 6.32
C GLU A 22 4.36 17.86 7.20
N ILE A 23 4.57 16.70 6.59
CA ILE A 23 4.75 15.42 7.28
C ILE A 23 6.21 14.97 7.11
N ASP A 24 6.79 14.42 8.17
CA ASP A 24 8.13 13.86 8.13
C ASP A 24 8.19 12.59 7.27
N HIS A 25 9.39 12.22 6.83
CA HIS A 25 9.56 11.13 5.87
C HIS A 25 9.17 9.76 6.45
N GLU A 26 9.54 9.46 7.70
CA GLU A 26 9.26 8.17 8.33
C GLU A 26 7.76 7.97 8.53
N THR A 27 7.07 9.01 9.01
CA THR A 27 5.61 8.98 9.16
C THR A 27 4.93 8.86 7.80
N ALA A 28 5.39 9.60 6.78
CA ALA A 28 4.83 9.50 5.43
C ALA A 28 4.98 8.11 4.82
N GLU A 29 6.14 7.47 4.97
CA GLU A 29 6.37 6.10 4.49
C GLU A 29 5.39 5.12 5.15
N ARG A 30 5.27 5.16 6.48
CA ARG A 30 4.36 4.27 7.24
C ARG A 30 2.90 4.47 6.86
N GLN A 31 2.46 5.72 6.66
CA GLN A 31 1.08 6.02 6.25
C GLN A 31 0.80 5.57 4.81
N ALA A 32 1.74 5.78 3.89
CA ALA A 32 1.64 5.32 2.52
C ALA A 32 1.58 3.78 2.44
N GLU A 33 2.35 3.06 3.26
CA GLU A 33 2.29 1.59 3.35
C GLU A 33 0.94 1.10 3.88
N ALA A 34 0.40 1.76 4.90
CA ALA A 34 -0.92 1.44 5.44
C ALA A 34 -2.01 1.64 4.39
N MET A 35 -1.97 2.76 3.66
CA MET A 35 -2.92 3.03 2.58
C MET A 35 -2.85 1.97 1.48
N LEU A 36 -1.66 1.57 1.04
CA LEU A 36 -1.50 0.50 0.05
C LEU A 36 -2.03 -0.85 0.53
N THR A 37 -1.90 -1.14 1.81
CA THR A 37 -2.47 -2.35 2.42
C THR A 37 -4.01 -2.34 2.33
N VAL A 38 -4.62 -1.20 2.65
CA VAL A 38 -6.07 -1.01 2.53
C VAL A 38 -6.51 -1.13 1.07
N LEU A 39 -5.84 -0.45 0.14
CA LEU A 39 -6.14 -0.52 -1.29
C LEU A 39 -6.01 -1.95 -1.84
N ARG A 40 -4.99 -2.69 -1.40
CA ARG A 40 -4.84 -4.10 -1.77
C ARG A 40 -6.04 -4.93 -1.33
N HIS A 41 -6.49 -4.80 -0.09
CA HIS A 41 -7.66 -5.53 0.39
C HIS A 41 -8.96 -5.10 -0.29
N ALA A 42 -9.12 -3.81 -0.57
CA ALA A 42 -10.33 -3.27 -1.18
C ALA A 42 -10.47 -3.63 -2.67
N PHE A 43 -9.37 -3.55 -3.45
CA PHE A 43 -9.40 -3.69 -4.91
C PHE A 43 -8.87 -5.04 -5.42
N PHE A 44 -8.16 -5.78 -4.58
CA PHE A 44 -7.57 -7.08 -4.93
C PHE A 44 -7.92 -8.17 -3.90
N PRO A 45 -9.21 -8.40 -3.60
CA PRO A 45 -9.62 -9.33 -2.54
C PRO A 45 -9.22 -10.79 -2.81
N ASN A 46 -8.87 -11.14 -4.05
CA ASN A 46 -8.60 -12.52 -4.49
C ASN A 46 -7.09 -12.86 -4.67
N HIS A 47 -6.15 -12.03 -4.23
CA HIS A 47 -4.71 -12.35 -4.28
C HIS A 47 -4.19 -13.10 -3.03
N THR A 48 -5.08 -13.74 -2.27
CA THR A 48 -4.72 -14.70 -1.22
C THR A 48 -4.62 -16.10 -1.80
N ASN A 49 -3.44 -16.46 -2.33
CA ASN A 49 -3.08 -17.77 -2.87
C ASN A 49 -3.91 -18.20 -4.10
N GLY A 50 -3.23 -18.66 -5.15
CA GLY A 50 -3.91 -19.25 -6.31
C GLY A 50 -4.90 -20.36 -5.88
N PRO A 51 -5.83 -20.76 -6.77
CA PRO A 51 -6.78 -21.82 -6.46
C PRO A 51 -6.05 -23.01 -5.83
N PRO A 52 -6.60 -23.65 -4.78
CA PRO A 52 -5.96 -24.84 -4.21
C PRO A 52 -5.63 -25.77 -5.36
N LYS A 53 -4.35 -26.16 -5.47
CA LYS A 53 -3.95 -27.24 -6.37
C LYS A 53 -4.79 -28.43 -5.95
N ASN A 54 -5.85 -28.68 -6.73
CA ASN A 54 -6.71 -29.82 -6.57
C ASN A 54 -5.84 -31.02 -6.96
N ASN A 55 -5.13 -31.59 -5.99
CA ASN A 55 -4.58 -32.92 -6.11
C ASN A 55 -5.77 -33.88 -6.02
N GLY A 56 -6.55 -33.96 -7.09
CA GLY A 56 -7.54 -35.02 -7.27
C GLY A 56 -6.82 -36.38 -7.25
N PRO A 57 -7.45 -37.44 -6.70
CA PRO A 57 -6.82 -38.75 -6.51
C PRO A 57 -6.50 -39.45 -7.85
N PRO A 58 -5.58 -40.45 -7.83
CA PRO A 58 -4.94 -41.05 -9.01
C PRO A 58 -5.89 -41.73 -10.00
#